data_AF-K7PK52-F1
#
_entry.id   AF-K7PK52-F1
#
_cell.length_a   1.000
_cell.length_b   1.000
_cell.length_c   1.000
_cell.angle_alpha   90.00
_cell.angle_beta   90.00
_cell.angle_gamma   90.00
#
_symmetry.space_group_name_H-M   'P 1'
#
loop_
_entity.id
_entity.type
_entity.pdbx_description
1 polymer ?
#
loop_
_entity_poly.entity_id
_entity_poly.type
_entity_poly.pdbx_seq_one_letter_code
_entity_poly.pdbx_strand_id
1 'polypeptide(L)'
;VINQALQTGAGPNNSDAYTINGLPGPLYNCSSPNETFRLKVKPGKTYLLRLINAALNDELFFKITNHTFTVVDADSNYVKPFETDTIYITPGQTSNVLLKT
;
A
#
# COMPACT_ATOMS: atom_id res chain seq x y z
N VAL A 1 17.30 13.77 7.43
CA VAL A 1 16.77 13.87 6.04
C VAL A 1 16.11 15.23 5.79
N ILE A 2 15.05 15.61 6.51
CA ILE A 2 14.38 16.91 6.30
C ILE A 2 15.32 18.10 6.54
N ASN A 3 16.10 18.10 7.63
CA ASN A 3 17.07 19.18 7.91
C ASN A 3 18.09 19.36 6.78
N GLN A 4 18.54 18.27 6.16
CA GLN A 4 19.47 18.34 5.04
C GLN A 4 18.79 18.91 3.79
N ALA A 5 17.56 18.47 3.48
CA ALA A 5 16.78 19.00 2.36
C ALA A 5 16.52 20.52 2.53
N LEU A 6 16.20 20.97 3.74
CA LEU A 6 16.01 22.41 4.04
C LEU A 6 17.32 23.20 3.91
N GLN A 7 18.46 22.62 4.26
CA GLN A 7 19.77 23.28 4.15
C GLN A 7 20.25 23.38 2.69
N THR A 8 20.03 22.34 1.88
CA THR A 8 20.54 22.28 0.51
C THR A 8 19.56 22.83 -0.53
N GLY A 9 18.27 22.90 -0.20
CA GLY A 9 17.19 23.19 -1.15
C GLY A 9 16.89 22.03 -2.11
N ALA A 10 17.56 20.89 -1.97
CA ALA A 10 17.30 19.68 -2.75
C ALA A 10 16.18 18.84 -2.11
N GLY A 11 15.61 17.91 -2.89
CA GLY A 11 14.63 16.95 -2.38
C GLY A 11 15.21 16.05 -1.26
N PRO A 12 14.36 15.44 -0.41
CA PRO A 12 14.77 14.39 0.51
C PRO A 12 15.49 13.26 -0.21
N ASN A 13 16.41 12.58 0.48
CA ASN A 13 17.01 11.36 -0.05
C ASN A 13 15.93 10.31 -0.32
N ASN A 14 16.08 9.59 -1.42
CA ASN A 14 15.22 8.45 -1.75
C ASN A 14 15.34 7.38 -0.66
N SER A 15 14.22 6.73 -0.35
CA SER A 15 14.22 5.57 0.54
C SER A 15 14.93 4.38 -0.10
N ASP A 16 15.60 3.57 0.70
CA ASP A 16 16.23 2.33 0.23
C ASP A 16 15.18 1.30 -0.23
N ALA A 17 14.01 1.25 0.42
CA ALA A 17 12.91 0.34 0.08
C ALA A 17 11.53 0.86 0.49
N TYR A 18 10.51 0.49 -0.28
CA TYR A 18 9.11 0.53 0.14
C TYR A 18 8.72 -0.77 0.82
N THR A 19 7.76 -0.73 1.74
CA THR A 19 7.36 -1.92 2.50
C THR A 19 5.85 -2.10 2.51
N ILE A 20 5.42 -3.37 2.59
CA ILE A 20 4.04 -3.77 2.89
C ILE A 20 4.07 -4.42 4.28
N ASN A 21 3.40 -3.82 5.25
CA ASN A 21 3.39 -4.27 6.65
C ASN A 21 4.81 -4.45 7.24
N GLY A 22 5.72 -3.51 6.93
CA GLY A 22 7.10 -3.50 7.42
C GLY A 22 8.06 -4.43 6.68
N LEU A 23 7.59 -5.14 5.64
CA LEU A 23 8.40 -6.06 4.85
C LEU A 23 8.65 -5.50 3.44
N PRO A 24 9.91 -5.44 2.96
CA PRO A 24 10.27 -4.84 1.67
C PRO A 24 9.84 -5.68 0.46
N GLY A 25 9.59 -6.99 0.67
CA GLY A 25 9.18 -7.88 -0.40
C GLY A 25 10.36 -8.49 -1.17
N PRO A 26 10.08 -9.24 -2.25
CA PRO A 26 11.03 -10.18 -2.84
C PRO A 26 12.03 -9.56 -3.82
N LEU A 27 11.92 -8.26 -4.12
CA LEU A 27 12.71 -7.60 -5.16
C LEU A 27 13.96 -6.87 -4.63
N TYR A 28 14.15 -6.84 -3.31
CA TYR A 28 15.29 -6.18 -2.68
C TYR A 28 16.39 -7.19 -2.33
N ASN A 29 17.64 -6.79 -2.53
CA ASN A 29 18.79 -7.58 -2.13
C ASN A 29 18.72 -7.90 -0.63
N CYS A 30 19.11 -9.12 -0.26
CA CYS A 30 19.06 -9.64 1.11
C CYS A 30 17.65 -9.81 1.69
N SER A 31 16.57 -9.57 0.94
CA SER A 31 15.21 -9.90 1.38
C SER A 31 14.91 -11.38 1.10
N SER A 32 14.85 -12.18 2.15
CA SER A 32 14.54 -13.61 2.04
C SER A 32 13.09 -13.83 1.61
N PRO A 33 12.73 -14.99 1.01
CA PRO A 33 11.34 -15.31 0.68
C PRO A 33 10.35 -15.29 1.86
N ASN A 34 10.88 -15.39 3.08
CA ASN A 34 10.16 -15.31 4.35
C ASN A 34 9.95 -13.85 4.82
N GLU A 35 10.63 -12.88 4.22
CA GLU A 35 10.54 -11.44 4.51
C GLU A 35 9.64 -10.73 3.50
N THR A 36 8.67 -11.46 2.95
CA THR A 36 7.60 -10.93 2.11
C THR A 36 6.27 -11.16 2.79
N PHE A 37 5.45 -10.12 2.90
CA PHE A 37 4.11 -10.25 3.44
C PHE A 37 3.27 -11.21 2.59
N ARG A 38 2.64 -12.19 3.25
CA ARG A 38 1.78 -13.20 2.60
C ARG A 38 0.43 -13.26 3.29
N LEU A 39 -0.63 -12.94 2.54
CA LEU A 39 -2.00 -13.13 2.98
C LEU A 39 -2.51 -14.50 2.51
N LYS A 40 -2.86 -15.39 3.44
CA LYS A 40 -3.50 -16.68 3.12
C LYS A 40 -4.99 -16.47 2.89
N VAL A 41 -5.48 -16.87 1.73
CA VAL A 41 -6.89 -16.73 1.32
C VAL A 41 -7.52 -18.07 1.01
N LYS A 42 -8.85 -18.13 1.05
CA LYS A 42 -9.65 -19.31 0.66
C LYS A 42 -10.53 -18.95 -0.53
N PRO A 43 -10.61 -19.80 -1.56
CA PRO A 43 -11.48 -19.56 -2.71
C PRO A 43 -12.94 -19.33 -2.30
N GLY A 44 -13.61 -18.41 -2.98
CA GLY A 44 -15.00 -18.00 -2.75
C GLY A 44 -15.22 -17.10 -1.52
N LYS A 45 -14.16 -16.66 -0.83
CA LYS A 45 -14.26 -15.79 0.35
C LYS A 45 -13.98 -14.33 0.00
N THR A 46 -14.50 -13.45 0.86
CA THR A 46 -14.30 -11.99 0.76
C THR A 46 -13.50 -11.51 1.96
N TYR A 47 -12.50 -10.70 1.71
CA TYR A 47 -11.57 -10.17 2.70
C TYR A 47 -11.63 -8.64 2.68
N LEU A 48 -11.79 -8.03 3.85
CA LEU A 48 -11.66 -6.58 4.01
C LEU A 48 -10.18 -6.24 4.21
N LEU A 49 -9.57 -5.60 3.21
CA LEU A 49 -8.22 -5.06 3.32
C LEU A 49 -8.33 -3.59 3.77
N ARG A 50 -7.60 -3.25 4.83
CA ARG A 50 -7.50 -1.89 5.35
C ARG A 50 -6.17 -1.32 4.89
N LEU A 51 -6.19 -0.59 3.78
CA LEU A 51 -4.99 0.00 3.20
C LEU A 51 -4.69 1.31 3.92
N ILE A 52 -3.44 1.49 4.30
CA ILE A 52 -2.93 2.69 4.97
C ILE A 52 -1.63 3.05 4.28
N ASN A 53 -1.54 4.24 3.70
CA ASN A 53 -0.26 4.74 3.22
C ASN A 53 0.45 5.44 4.38
N ALA A 54 1.36 4.70 5.02
CA ALA A 54 2.23 5.20 6.08
C ALA A 54 3.62 5.63 5.57
N ALA A 55 3.80 5.79 4.25
CA ALA A 55 5.01 6.39 3.69
C ALA A 55 5.04 7.90 3.98
N LEU A 56 6.24 8.50 3.93
CA LEU A 56 6.40 9.92 4.27
C LEU A 56 6.11 10.85 3.10
N ASN A 57 6.60 10.51 1.90
CA ASN A 57 6.71 11.50 0.81
C ASN A 57 6.00 11.08 -0.48
N ASP A 58 5.69 9.79 -0.66
CA ASP A 58 5.26 9.26 -1.95
C ASP A 58 3.82 8.78 -1.94
N GLU A 59 3.12 9.14 -3.01
CA GLU A 59 1.82 8.60 -3.37
C GLU A 59 2.03 7.26 -4.06
N LEU A 60 1.22 6.26 -3.69
CA LEU A 60 1.46 4.88 -4.09
C LEU A 60 0.27 4.30 -4.85
N PHE A 61 0.59 3.46 -5.83
CA PHE A 61 -0.37 2.60 -6.50
C PHE A 61 -0.28 1.19 -5.91
N PHE A 62 -1.41 0.64 -5.48
CA PHE A 62 -1.52 -0.72 -4.95
C PHE A 62 -2.40 -1.59 -5.85
N LYS A 63 -1.93 -2.80 -6.17
CA LYS A 63 -2.62 -3.79 -6.99
C LYS A 63 -2.30 -5.21 -6.53
N ILE A 64 -3.27 -6.11 -6.68
CA ILE A 64 -3.07 -7.56 -6.57
C ILE A 64 -3.33 -8.16 -7.95
N THR A 65 -2.34 -8.85 -8.52
CA THR A 65 -2.46 -9.47 -9.85
C THR A 65 -3.68 -10.38 -9.93
N ASN A 66 -4.44 -10.27 -11.02
CA ASN A 66 -5.66 -11.04 -11.31
C ASN A 66 -6.79 -10.89 -10.27
N HIS A 67 -6.79 -9.81 -9.50
CA HIS A 67 -7.88 -9.52 -8.56
C HIS A 67 -8.38 -8.09 -8.76
N THR A 68 -9.68 -7.89 -8.58
CA THR A 68 -10.32 -6.58 -8.47
C THR A 68 -10.71 -6.31 -7.02
N PHE A 69 -10.86 -5.04 -6.71
CA PHE A 69 -11.25 -4.53 -5.42
C PHE A 69 -12.59 -3.83 -5.52
N THR A 70 -13.43 -3.96 -4.50
CA THR A 70 -14.55 -3.05 -4.28
C THR A 70 -14.17 -2.06 -3.18
N VAL A 71 -14.00 -0.79 -3.52
CA VAL A 71 -13.73 0.27 -2.54
C VAL A 71 -15.03 0.59 -1.81
N VAL A 72 -15.00 0.61 -0.47
CA VAL A 72 -16.19 0.86 0.35
C VAL A 72 -16.03 2.01 1.34
N ASP A 73 -14.80 2.45 1.58
CA ASP A 73 -14.48 3.48 2.55
C ASP A 73 -13.19 4.23 2.15
N ALA A 74 -13.17 5.53 2.41
CA ALA A 74 -11.99 6.39 2.32
C ALA A 74 -11.94 7.29 3.56
N ASP A 75 -10.81 7.29 4.27
CA ASP A 75 -10.59 8.09 5.49
C ASP A 75 -11.72 7.97 6.53
N SER A 76 -12.12 6.71 6.80
CA SER A 76 -13.20 6.36 7.74
C SER A 76 -14.59 6.90 7.35
N ASN A 77 -14.76 7.32 6.09
CA ASN A 77 -16.06 7.69 5.53
C ASN A 77 -16.46 6.69 4.45
N TYR A 78 -17.65 6.11 4.63
CA TYR A 78 -18.23 5.23 3.63
C TYR A 78 -18.46 5.98 2.32
N VAL A 79 -18.00 5.36 1.23
CA VAL A 79 -18.21 5.87 -0.12
C VAL A 79 -19.22 5.00 -0.85
N LYS A 80 -19.80 5.52 -1.94
CA LYS A 80 -20.57 4.69 -2.86
C LYS A 80 -19.65 3.59 -3.41
N PRO A 81 -19.96 2.30 -3.23
CA PRO A 81 -19.05 1.25 -3.65
C PRO A 81 -18.78 1.27 -5.15
N PHE A 82 -17.53 1.09 -5.53
CA PHE A 82 -17.09 0.98 -6.91
C PHE A 82 -15.96 -0.03 -7.06
N GLU A 83 -15.85 -0.62 -8.25
CA GLU A 83 -14.82 -1.60 -8.55
C GLU A 83 -13.62 -0.97 -9.24
N THR A 84 -12.43 -1.42 -8.88
CA THR A 84 -11.16 -1.02 -9.51
C THR A 84 -10.13 -2.13 -9.36
N ASP A 85 -9.16 -2.20 -10.26
CA ASP A 85 -8.03 -3.14 -10.16
C ASP A 85 -6.80 -2.50 -9.47
N THR A 86 -6.81 -1.18 -9.31
CA THR A 86 -5.69 -0.39 -8.80
C THR A 86 -6.21 0.65 -7.82
N ILE A 87 -5.55 0.79 -6.68
CA ILE A 87 -5.82 1.80 -5.67
C ILE A 87 -4.70 2.83 -5.70
N TYR A 88 -5.05 4.10 -5.85
CA TYR A 88 -4.14 5.22 -5.63
C TYR A 88 -4.38 5.75 -4.21
N ILE A 89 -3.31 5.89 -3.42
CA ILE A 89 -3.40 6.29 -2.01
C ILE A 89 -2.23 7.21 -1.64
N THR A 90 -2.54 8.39 -1.10
CA THR A 90 -1.53 9.38 -0.72
C THR A 90 -1.09 9.19 0.74
N PRO A 91 0.09 9.69 1.15
CA PRO A 91 0.54 9.64 2.55
C PRO A 91 -0.53 10.11 3.53
N GLY A 92 -0.77 9.31 4.57
CA GLY A 92 -1.77 9.59 5.62
C GLY A 92 -3.20 9.15 5.29
N GLN A 93 -3.52 8.84 4.03
CA GLN A 93 -4.84 8.33 3.67
C GLN A 93 -5.01 6.86 4.06
N THR A 94 -6.27 6.50 4.27
CA THR A 94 -6.73 5.14 4.48
C THR A 94 -7.85 4.80 3.50
N SER A 95 -7.90 3.56 3.04
CA SER A 95 -9.03 3.07 2.26
C SER A 95 -9.33 1.63 2.63
N ASN A 96 -10.60 1.33 2.89
CA ASN A 96 -11.03 -0.05 3.06
C ASN A 96 -11.57 -0.59 1.73
N VAL A 97 -11.05 -1.75 1.33
CA VAL A 97 -11.42 -2.42 0.09
C VAL A 97 -11.79 -3.88 0.33
N LEU A 98 -12.76 -4.38 -0.41
CA LEU A 98 -13.14 -5.79 -0.42
C LEU A 98 -12.39 -6.51 -1.52
N LEU A 99 -11.63 -7.53 -1.15
CA LEU A 99 -10.99 -8.48 -2.05
C LEU A 99 -11.82 -9.76 -2.11
N LYS A 100 -12.29 -10.13 -3.31
CA LYS A 100 -12.95 -11.41 -3.55
C LYS A 100 -11.96 -12.40 -4.16
N THR A 101 -11.82 -13.58 -3.56
CA THR A 101 -10.92 -14.66 -3.99
C THR A 101 -11.71 -15.92 -4.34
#